data_AF-A0A662HJS7-F1
#
_entry.id   AF-A0A662HJS7-F1
#
_cell.length_a   1.000
_cell.length_b   1.000
_cell.length_c   1.000
_cell.angle_alpha   90.00
_cell.angle_beta   90.00
_cell.angle_gamma   90.00
#
_symmetry.space_group_name_H-M   'P 1'
#
loop_
_entity.id
_entity.type
_entity.pdbx_description
1 polymer ?
#
loop_
_entity_poly.entity_id
_entity_poly.type
_entity_poly.pdbx_seq_one_letter_code
_entity_poly.pdbx_strand_id
1 'polypeptide(L)'
;MDPSELGRRLFRAYYRRLRPEEVAVSEVPRREFAFTYFGGGGMQRHLAFASLRDLLGHVARSVPRHAYYSSAYYRDPSARDMEDKGWLGADLVFDIDVDHVETPCKEMHDRWRCRSCGASGWGAVEACPRCGSENVEREVWVCETCISVARDEALKLVDFLESDFGLSPDEMFVTFSGHRGFHVHVESEAVRELGQDGRREIADYVRGLGLDLKFMLVKARG
;
A
#
# COMPACT_ATOMS: atom_id res chain seq x y z
N MET A 1 17.21 27.40 -2.72
CA MET A 1 16.40 26.87 -1.62
C MET A 1 16.58 25.36 -1.63
N ASP A 2 16.99 24.78 -0.51
CA ASP A 2 17.13 23.33 -0.37
C ASP A 2 15.76 22.65 -0.64
N PRO A 3 15.68 21.63 -1.52
CA PRO A 3 14.43 20.91 -1.78
C PRO A 3 13.72 20.41 -0.52
N SER A 4 14.49 20.01 0.51
CA SER A 4 13.92 19.56 1.79
C SER A 4 13.25 20.71 2.56
N GLU A 5 13.88 21.89 2.58
CA GLU A 5 13.33 23.09 3.20
C GLU A 5 12.05 23.57 2.49
N LEU A 6 12.07 23.58 1.14
CA LEU A 6 10.88 23.89 0.34
C LEU A 6 9.75 22.89 0.64
N GLY A 7 10.06 21.60 0.62
CA GLY A 7 9.12 20.53 0.92
C GLY A 7 8.46 20.71 2.29
N ARG A 8 9.25 20.94 3.34
CA ARG A 8 8.75 21.18 4.70
C ARG A 8 7.81 22.40 4.76
N ARG A 9 8.13 23.47 4.04
CA ARG A 9 7.28 24.67 3.97
C ARG A 9 5.93 24.38 3.30
N LEU A 10 5.94 23.64 2.20
CA LEU A 10 4.72 23.26 1.48
C LEU A 10 3.85 22.31 2.30
N PHE A 11 4.44 21.29 2.91
CA PHE A 11 3.74 20.33 3.77
C PHE A 11 3.11 21.03 4.99
N ARG A 12 3.81 22.01 5.58
CA ARG A 12 3.24 22.83 6.66
C ARG A 12 1.99 23.58 6.21
N ALA A 13 2.01 24.16 5.01
CA ALA A 13 0.86 24.88 4.47
C ALA A 13 -0.31 23.91 4.20
N TYR A 14 -0.02 22.72 3.68
CA TYR A 14 -1.00 21.66 3.45
C TYR A 14 -1.65 21.20 4.76
N TYR A 15 -0.88 20.72 5.75
CA TYR A 15 -1.43 20.20 7.00
C TYR A 15 -2.20 21.23 7.83
N ARG A 16 -1.89 22.52 7.70
CA ARG A 16 -2.67 23.59 8.36
C ARG A 16 -4.03 23.86 7.72
N ARG A 17 -4.23 23.44 6.47
CA ARG A 17 -5.47 23.61 5.72
C ARG A 17 -6.31 22.33 5.65
N LEU A 18 -5.73 21.19 6.05
CA LEU A 18 -6.38 19.89 6.04
C LEU A 18 -7.60 19.89 6.96
N ARG A 19 -8.75 19.51 6.41
CA ARG A 19 -10.01 19.42 7.15
C ARG A 19 -10.30 17.98 7.57
N PRO A 20 -11.10 17.74 8.63
CA PRO A 20 -11.47 16.40 9.07
C PRO A 20 -12.07 15.52 7.97
N GLU A 21 -12.88 16.09 7.08
CA GLU A 21 -13.59 15.36 6.03
C GLU A 21 -12.65 14.88 4.90
N GLU A 22 -11.43 15.40 4.86
CA GLU A 22 -10.40 15.03 3.88
C GLU A 22 -9.50 13.89 4.39
N VAL A 23 -9.73 13.42 5.63
CA VAL A 23 -8.93 12.37 6.26
C VAL A 23 -9.76 11.12 6.47
N ALA A 24 -9.54 10.12 5.63
CA ALA A 24 -10.17 8.81 5.72
C ALA A 24 -9.44 7.92 6.75
N VAL A 25 -9.72 8.14 8.03
CA VAL A 25 -9.24 7.28 9.13
C VAL A 25 -10.38 7.07 10.13
N SER A 26 -10.90 5.85 10.19
CA SER A 26 -11.87 5.43 11.21
C SER A 26 -11.19 5.11 12.54
N GLU A 27 -11.94 5.06 13.63
CA GLU A 27 -11.50 4.53 14.93
C GLU A 27 -10.14 5.07 15.43
N VAL A 28 -9.87 6.36 15.19
CA VAL A 28 -8.60 7.03 15.55
C VAL A 28 -8.07 6.66 16.95
N PRO A 29 -8.88 6.58 18.03
CA PRO A 29 -8.41 6.22 19.37
C PRO A 29 -7.84 4.81 19.50
N ARG A 30 -8.17 3.91 18.57
CA ARG A 30 -7.78 2.50 18.58
C ARG A 30 -6.64 2.20 17.61
N ARG A 31 -6.12 3.19 16.89
CA ARG A 31 -5.05 2.99 15.89
C ARG A 31 -3.69 3.48 16.40
N GLU A 32 -2.64 2.74 16.08
CA GLU A 32 -1.26 3.21 16.23
C GLU A 32 -0.93 4.11 15.05
N PHE A 33 -0.30 5.25 15.30
CA PHE A 33 0.22 6.14 14.29
C PHE A 33 1.74 6.12 14.27
N ALA A 34 2.29 6.28 13.07
CA ALA A 34 3.71 6.42 12.86
C ALA A 34 4.04 7.55 11.89
N PHE A 35 5.12 8.27 12.17
CA PHE A 35 5.57 9.39 11.34
C PHE A 35 7.06 9.35 11.11
N THR A 36 7.47 9.84 9.94
CA THR A 36 8.86 10.25 9.69
C THR A 36 8.89 11.75 9.43
N TYR A 37 9.98 12.42 9.81
CA TYR A 37 10.08 13.87 9.76
C TYR A 37 11.16 14.34 8.78
N PHE A 38 11.03 15.57 8.32
CA PHE A 38 12.09 16.25 7.57
C PHE A 38 13.36 16.38 8.44
N GLY A 39 14.53 16.12 7.87
CA GLY A 39 15.81 16.18 8.58
C GLY A 39 16.29 14.87 9.20
N GLY A 40 15.55 13.75 9.03
CA GLY A 40 15.97 12.42 9.49
C GLY A 40 15.43 12.04 10.87
N GLY A 41 16.06 11.05 11.51
CA GLY A 41 15.67 10.57 12.86
C GLY A 41 14.83 9.29 12.89
N GLY A 42 14.67 8.61 11.75
CA GLY A 42 13.93 7.36 11.65
C GLY A 42 12.41 7.55 11.76
N MET A 43 11.70 6.43 11.90
CA MET A 43 10.25 6.41 12.10
C MET A 43 9.92 6.48 13.59
N GLN A 44 9.09 7.45 13.97
CA GLN A 44 8.50 7.54 15.30
C GLN A 44 7.21 6.74 15.32
N ARG A 45 7.12 5.74 16.20
CA ARG A 45 6.02 4.77 16.33
C ARG A 45 5.38 4.86 17.72
N HIS A 46 4.35 4.03 17.95
CA HIS A 46 3.64 3.95 19.24
C HIS A 46 2.95 5.27 19.63
N LEU A 47 2.47 6.02 18.64
CA LEU A 47 1.69 7.23 18.88
C LEU A 47 0.21 6.89 18.80
N ALA A 48 -0.59 7.50 19.66
CA ALA A 48 -2.04 7.37 19.68
C ALA A 48 -2.67 8.75 19.86
N PHE A 49 -3.87 8.93 19.30
CA PHE A 49 -4.61 10.19 19.40
C PHE A 49 -6.02 9.92 19.87
N ALA A 50 -6.53 10.71 20.81
CA ALA A 50 -7.88 10.54 21.35
C ALA A 50 -8.99 10.96 20.36
N SER A 51 -8.63 11.72 19.32
CA SER A 51 -9.57 12.17 18.30
C SER A 51 -8.86 12.54 16.99
N LEU A 52 -9.64 12.60 15.90
CA LEU A 52 -9.16 13.12 14.63
C LEU A 52 -8.65 14.56 14.74
N ARG A 53 -9.27 15.38 15.61
CA ARG A 53 -8.82 16.75 15.89
C ARG A 53 -7.42 16.79 16.50
N ASP A 54 -7.10 15.87 17.40
CA ASP A 54 -5.78 15.81 18.04
C ASP A 54 -4.71 15.38 17.03
N LEU A 55 -5.03 14.41 16.18
CA LEU A 55 -4.18 13.98 15.06
C LEU A 55 -3.90 15.15 14.11
N LEU A 56 -4.94 15.87 13.66
CA LEU A 56 -4.80 17.04 12.79
C LEU A 56 -3.94 18.14 13.44
N GLY A 57 -4.17 18.40 14.73
CA GLY A 57 -3.35 19.33 15.50
C GLY A 57 -1.88 18.92 15.57
N HIS A 58 -1.60 17.62 15.72
CA HIS A 58 -0.25 17.07 15.74
C HIS A 58 0.46 17.24 14.39
N VAL A 59 -0.17 16.85 13.28
CA VAL A 59 0.47 16.94 11.96
C VAL A 59 0.68 18.39 11.51
N ALA A 60 -0.23 19.31 11.89
CA ALA A 60 -0.08 20.73 11.61
C ALA A 60 1.10 21.38 12.36
N ARG A 61 1.45 20.87 13.55
CA ARG A 61 2.60 21.35 14.35
C ARG A 61 3.90 20.67 13.96
N SER A 62 3.89 19.34 13.85
CA SER A 62 5.10 18.52 13.68
C SER A 62 5.57 18.42 12.23
N VAL A 63 4.65 18.60 11.26
CA VAL A 63 4.91 18.59 9.81
C VAL A 63 5.66 17.32 9.37
N PRO A 64 5.02 16.14 9.47
CA PRO A 64 5.64 14.89 9.05
C PRO A 64 5.89 14.89 7.54
N ARG A 65 6.91 14.15 7.10
CA ARG A 65 7.18 13.86 5.68
C ARG A 65 6.37 12.66 5.21
N HIS A 66 6.27 11.63 6.05
CA HIS A 66 5.41 10.47 5.84
C HIS A 66 4.58 10.22 7.09
N ALA A 67 3.32 9.85 6.90
CA ALA A 67 2.35 9.57 7.95
C ALA A 67 1.68 8.23 7.67
N TYR A 68 1.59 7.40 8.70
CA TYR A 68 1.02 6.06 8.63
C TYR A 68 0.12 5.84 9.84
N TYR A 69 -0.84 4.93 9.69
CA TYR A 69 -1.60 4.37 10.80
C TYR A 69 -1.69 2.85 10.63
N SER A 70 -1.88 2.13 11.72
CA SER A 70 -2.00 0.67 11.70
C SER A 70 -3.32 0.22 11.07
N SER A 71 -3.27 -0.81 10.23
CA SER A 71 -4.47 -1.56 9.83
C SER A 71 -5.13 -2.25 11.03
N ALA A 72 -4.35 -2.56 12.07
CA ALA A 72 -4.82 -3.15 13.30
C ALA A 72 -5.44 -2.12 14.27
N TYR A 73 -6.38 -2.63 15.06
CA TYR A 73 -7.01 -1.94 16.18
C TYR A 73 -6.47 -2.48 17.50
N TYR A 74 -6.24 -1.60 18.46
CA TYR A 74 -5.66 -1.93 19.76
C TYR A 74 -6.45 -1.29 20.89
N ARG A 75 -6.41 -1.92 22.07
CA ARG A 75 -6.93 -1.34 23.31
C ARG A 75 -6.02 -0.21 23.81
N ASP A 76 -4.70 -0.40 23.74
CA ASP A 76 -3.69 0.63 23.98
C ASP A 76 -2.73 0.72 22.78
N PRO A 77 -3.01 1.59 21.80
CA PRO A 77 -2.13 1.72 20.63
C PRO A 77 -0.76 2.33 20.95
N SER A 78 -0.62 2.99 22.10
CA SER A 78 0.61 3.65 22.53
C SER A 78 1.59 2.73 23.27
N ALA A 79 1.13 1.54 23.67
CA ALA A 79 1.99 0.53 24.25
C ALA A 79 3.14 0.16 23.30
N ARG A 80 4.32 -0.06 23.89
CA ARG A 80 5.57 -0.38 23.17
C ARG A 80 5.63 -1.85 22.80
N ASP A 81 5.27 -2.71 23.74
CA ASP A 81 5.27 -4.15 23.55
C ASP A 81 3.92 -4.61 22.98
N MET A 82 3.98 -5.56 22.04
CA MET A 82 2.78 -6.01 21.31
C MET A 82 1.76 -6.71 22.21
N GLU A 83 2.24 -7.42 23.23
CA GLU A 83 1.39 -8.13 24.21
C GLU A 83 0.53 -7.13 25.01
N ASP A 84 1.10 -5.96 25.31
CA ASP A 84 0.44 -4.91 26.11
C ASP A 84 -0.57 -4.09 25.30
N LYS A 85 -0.44 -4.05 23.96
CA LYS A 85 -1.36 -3.29 23.10
C LYS A 85 -2.80 -3.80 23.15
N GLY A 86 -2.99 -5.11 23.40
CA GLY A 86 -4.30 -5.75 23.37
C GLY A 86 -4.98 -5.63 22.00
N TRP A 87 -4.56 -6.45 21.03
CA TRP A 87 -5.11 -6.50 19.68
C TRP A 87 -6.62 -6.78 19.67
N LEU A 88 -7.36 -6.02 18.86
CA LEU A 88 -8.83 -6.08 18.76
C LEU A 88 -9.33 -6.53 17.37
N GLY A 89 -8.43 -6.65 16.39
CA GLY A 89 -8.80 -6.89 15.00
C GLY A 89 -7.89 -6.13 14.03
N ALA A 90 -8.08 -6.33 12.74
CA ALA A 90 -7.44 -5.52 11.71
C ALA A 90 -8.25 -5.44 10.42
N ASP A 91 -8.14 -4.31 9.73
CA ASP A 91 -8.63 -4.15 8.36
C ASP A 91 -7.99 -5.17 7.44
N LEU A 92 -8.73 -5.61 6.41
CA LEU A 92 -8.14 -6.34 5.30
C LEU A 92 -7.65 -5.30 4.27
N VAL A 93 -6.34 -5.27 4.05
CA VAL A 93 -5.70 -4.27 3.18
C VAL A 93 -4.96 -4.99 2.06
N PHE A 94 -5.20 -4.55 0.83
CA PHE A 94 -4.48 -4.98 -0.35
C PHE A 94 -3.66 -3.80 -0.90
N ASP A 95 -2.42 -4.08 -1.28
CA ASP A 95 -1.51 -3.11 -1.90
C ASP A 95 -1.23 -3.56 -3.35
N ILE A 96 -1.62 -2.72 -4.30
CA ILE A 96 -1.43 -2.92 -5.73
C ILE A 96 -0.31 -1.98 -6.18
N ASP A 97 0.94 -2.46 -6.14
CA ASP A 97 2.12 -1.72 -6.60
C ASP A 97 2.44 -2.09 -8.06
N VAL A 98 2.56 -1.09 -8.93
CA VAL A 98 2.89 -1.30 -10.34
C VAL A 98 4.25 -1.95 -10.57
N ASP A 99 5.15 -1.90 -9.60
CA ASP A 99 6.41 -2.65 -9.67
C ASP A 99 6.15 -4.15 -9.86
N HIS A 100 5.06 -4.67 -9.27
CA HIS A 100 4.66 -6.08 -9.31
C HIS A 100 3.61 -6.41 -10.37
N VAL A 101 3.16 -5.42 -11.14
CA VAL A 101 2.21 -5.63 -12.23
C VAL A 101 2.94 -5.59 -13.55
N GLU A 102 2.71 -6.56 -14.43
CA GLU A 102 3.24 -6.51 -15.80
C GLU A 102 2.60 -5.36 -16.55
N THR A 103 3.41 -4.38 -16.97
CA THR A 103 2.92 -3.25 -17.77
C THR A 103 3.72 -3.15 -19.07
N PRO A 104 3.03 -2.94 -20.21
CA PRO A 104 3.68 -2.93 -21.52
C PRO A 104 4.64 -1.74 -21.68
N CYS A 105 4.49 -0.70 -20.87
CA CYS A 105 5.30 0.51 -20.95
C CYS A 105 6.65 0.41 -20.22
N LYS A 106 6.89 -0.61 -19.37
CA LYS A 106 8.17 -0.79 -18.67
C LYS A 106 9.36 -0.81 -19.62
N GLU A 107 9.22 -1.45 -20.78
CA GLU A 107 10.25 -1.48 -21.82
C GLU A 107 10.60 -0.10 -22.40
N MET A 108 9.73 0.90 -22.24
CA MET A 108 9.94 2.24 -22.79
C MET A 108 10.64 3.19 -21.82
N HIS A 109 10.58 2.93 -20.51
CA HIS A 109 11.00 3.90 -19.51
C HIS A 109 11.83 3.36 -18.36
N ASP A 110 11.72 2.07 -18.04
CA ASP A 110 12.58 1.49 -17.04
C ASP A 110 13.95 1.23 -17.65
N ARG A 111 14.98 1.51 -16.87
CA ARG A 111 16.36 1.31 -17.28
C ARG A 111 17.05 0.40 -16.29
N TRP A 112 17.91 -0.46 -16.82
CA TRP A 112 18.73 -1.33 -16.01
C TRP A 112 20.21 -1.18 -16.34
N ARG A 113 21.07 -1.40 -15.34
CA ARG A 113 22.52 -1.45 -15.49
C ARG A 113 23.09 -2.59 -14.65
N CYS A 114 23.75 -3.53 -15.30
CA CYS A 114 24.48 -4.59 -14.61
C CYS A 114 25.74 -4.04 -13.96
N ARG A 115 25.86 -4.22 -12.64
CA ARG A 115 27.06 -3.81 -11.89
C ARG A 115 28.24 -4.75 -12.08
N SER A 116 28.00 -5.97 -12.57
CA SER A 116 29.06 -6.98 -12.78
C SER A 116 29.76 -6.85 -14.13
N CYS A 117 29.03 -6.62 -15.22
CA CYS A 117 29.61 -6.55 -16.58
C CYS A 117 29.43 -5.19 -17.28
N GLY A 118 28.77 -4.23 -16.64
CA GLY A 118 28.54 -2.89 -17.16
C GLY A 118 27.48 -2.78 -18.26
N ALA A 119 26.86 -3.89 -18.70
CA ALA A 119 25.77 -3.85 -19.68
C ALA A 119 24.59 -3.04 -19.15
N SER A 120 23.87 -2.37 -20.04
CA SER A 120 22.66 -1.62 -19.70
C SER A 120 21.65 -1.71 -20.82
N GLY A 121 20.38 -1.54 -20.50
CA GLY A 121 19.29 -1.55 -21.46
C GLY A 121 18.01 -0.99 -20.87
N TRP A 122 16.92 -1.20 -21.62
CA TRP A 122 15.58 -0.80 -21.24
C TRP A 122 14.76 -2.00 -20.76
N GLY A 123 13.68 -1.72 -20.02
CA GLY A 123 12.76 -2.72 -19.49
C GLY A 123 13.12 -3.23 -18.10
N ALA A 124 12.24 -4.08 -17.58
CA ALA A 124 12.41 -4.76 -16.31
C ALA A 124 13.09 -6.12 -16.54
N VAL A 125 14.26 -6.33 -15.94
CA VAL A 125 14.98 -7.62 -15.99
C VAL A 125 15.31 -8.07 -14.57
N GLU A 126 15.17 -9.36 -14.30
CA GLU A 126 15.56 -9.97 -13.01
C GLU A 126 17.08 -10.21 -12.96
N ALA A 127 17.66 -10.68 -14.07
CA ALA A 127 19.09 -10.91 -14.23
C ALA A 127 19.63 -10.26 -15.51
N CYS A 128 20.92 -9.97 -15.54
CA CYS A 128 21.56 -9.35 -16.70
C CYS A 128 21.50 -10.29 -17.93
N PRO A 129 20.88 -9.88 -19.05
CA PRO A 129 20.79 -10.71 -20.25
C PRO A 129 22.14 -11.07 -20.89
N ARG A 130 23.21 -10.35 -20.54
CA ARG A 130 24.56 -10.56 -21.09
C ARG A 130 25.39 -11.57 -20.30
N CYS A 131 25.30 -11.56 -18.97
CA CYS A 131 26.19 -12.36 -18.11
C CYS A 131 25.47 -13.18 -17.04
N GLY A 132 24.14 -13.13 -16.97
CA GLY A 132 23.33 -13.85 -15.99
C GLY A 132 23.42 -13.33 -14.55
N SER A 133 24.19 -12.28 -14.28
CA SER A 133 24.31 -11.70 -12.94
C SER A 133 23.00 -11.05 -12.48
N GLU A 134 22.56 -11.35 -11.26
CA GLU A 134 21.40 -10.71 -10.58
C GLU A 134 21.73 -9.30 -10.02
N ASN A 135 23.01 -8.95 -9.93
CA ASN A 135 23.48 -7.61 -9.51
C ASN A 135 23.19 -6.55 -10.59
N VAL A 136 21.91 -6.20 -10.73
CA VAL A 136 21.37 -5.24 -11.69
C VAL A 136 20.77 -4.06 -10.93
N GLU A 137 21.32 -2.88 -11.17
CA GLU A 137 20.74 -1.60 -10.76
C GLU A 137 19.58 -1.25 -11.68
N ARG A 138 18.47 -0.79 -11.11
CA ARG A 138 17.24 -0.45 -11.82
C ARG A 138 16.86 0.99 -11.52
N GLU A 139 16.57 1.73 -12.58
CA GLU A 139 15.98 3.05 -12.53
C GLU A 139 14.55 2.92 -13.06
N VAL A 140 13.60 3.01 -12.15
CA VAL A 140 12.17 2.80 -12.43
C VAL A 140 11.49 4.15 -12.56
N TRP A 141 10.67 4.30 -13.59
CA TRP A 141 9.80 5.47 -13.75
C TRP A 141 8.35 5.03 -13.88
N VAL A 142 7.45 5.77 -13.24
CA VAL A 142 6.01 5.46 -13.28
C VAL A 142 5.32 6.45 -14.19
N CYS A 143 4.74 5.93 -15.27
CA CYS A 143 4.00 6.69 -16.26
C CYS A 143 2.47 6.56 -16.09
N GLU A 144 1.69 7.28 -16.88
CA GLU A 144 0.22 7.21 -16.84
C GLU A 144 -0.32 5.82 -17.19
N THR A 145 0.35 5.10 -18.08
CA THR A 145 -0.01 3.71 -18.42
C THR A 145 0.22 2.79 -17.22
N CYS A 146 1.33 2.94 -16.49
CA CYS A 146 1.60 2.21 -15.25
C CYS A 146 0.44 2.38 -14.25
N ILE A 147 0.03 3.63 -14.00
CA ILE A 147 -1.06 3.93 -13.06
C ILE A 147 -2.39 3.39 -13.57
N SER A 148 -2.65 3.45 -14.87
CA SER A 148 -3.89 2.93 -15.46
C SER A 148 -4.02 1.42 -15.29
N VAL A 149 -2.94 0.67 -15.52
CA VAL A 149 -2.94 -0.78 -15.31
C VAL A 149 -3.14 -1.11 -13.83
N ALA A 150 -2.43 -0.43 -12.91
CA ALA A 150 -2.61 -0.63 -11.47
C ALA A 150 -4.04 -0.32 -11.00
N ARG A 151 -4.67 0.71 -11.58
CA ARG A 151 -6.09 1.04 -11.34
C ARG A 151 -6.99 -0.10 -11.80
N ASP A 152 -6.76 -0.63 -13.00
CA ASP A 152 -7.59 -1.69 -13.57
C ASP A 152 -7.48 -2.98 -12.74
N GLU A 153 -6.30 -3.31 -12.20
CA GLU A 153 -6.13 -4.41 -11.23
C GLU A 153 -6.86 -4.13 -9.90
N ALA A 154 -6.83 -2.89 -9.40
CA ALA A 154 -7.58 -2.52 -8.21
C ALA A 154 -9.10 -2.63 -8.41
N LEU A 155 -9.61 -2.29 -9.61
CA LEU A 155 -11.03 -2.44 -9.95
C LEU A 155 -11.46 -3.92 -10.01
N LYS A 156 -10.62 -4.80 -10.59
CA LYS A 156 -10.87 -6.25 -10.57
C LYS A 156 -10.91 -6.80 -9.15
N LEU A 157 -10.00 -6.35 -8.29
CA LEU A 157 -9.99 -6.74 -6.88
C LEU A 157 -11.29 -6.33 -6.19
N VAL A 158 -11.75 -5.09 -6.37
CA VAL A 158 -13.01 -4.63 -5.80
C VAL A 158 -14.19 -5.48 -6.30
N ASP A 159 -14.21 -5.81 -7.59
CA ASP A 159 -15.23 -6.70 -8.16
C ASP A 159 -15.24 -8.09 -7.50
N PHE A 160 -14.07 -8.72 -7.28
CA PHE A 160 -13.98 -9.98 -6.53
C PHE A 160 -14.51 -9.84 -5.09
N LEU A 161 -14.10 -8.79 -4.38
CA LEU A 161 -14.50 -8.56 -2.99
C LEU A 161 -16.02 -8.34 -2.86
N GLU A 162 -16.64 -7.67 -3.82
CA GLU A 162 -18.09 -7.47 -3.86
C GLU A 162 -18.84 -8.73 -4.30
N SER A 163 -18.49 -9.29 -5.45
CA SER A 163 -19.26 -10.37 -6.10
C SER A 163 -19.08 -11.74 -5.44
N ASP A 164 -17.85 -12.09 -5.07
CA ASP A 164 -17.53 -13.43 -4.55
C ASP A 164 -17.55 -13.46 -3.02
N PHE A 165 -17.08 -12.40 -2.36
CA PHE A 165 -17.02 -12.33 -0.89
C PHE A 165 -18.23 -11.61 -0.27
N GLY A 166 -19.07 -10.94 -1.07
CA GLY A 166 -20.28 -10.29 -0.59
C GLY A 166 -20.03 -9.05 0.28
N LEU A 167 -18.85 -8.44 0.19
CA LEU A 167 -18.51 -7.24 0.95
C LEU A 167 -19.18 -6.01 0.33
N SER A 168 -19.74 -5.14 1.16
CA SER A 168 -20.42 -3.94 0.66
C SER A 168 -19.41 -2.91 0.15
N PRO A 169 -19.69 -2.19 -0.95
CA PRO A 169 -18.90 -1.03 -1.37
C PRO A 169 -18.71 0.03 -0.28
N ASP A 170 -19.68 0.18 0.65
CA ASP A 170 -19.60 1.14 1.76
C ASP A 170 -18.60 0.70 2.86
N GLU A 171 -18.22 -0.58 2.89
CA GLU A 171 -17.19 -1.12 3.80
C GLU A 171 -15.79 -1.05 3.18
N MET A 172 -15.68 -0.57 1.93
CA MET A 172 -14.44 -0.52 1.18
C MET A 172 -14.08 0.91 0.80
N PHE A 173 -12.81 1.25 0.94
CA PHE A 173 -12.30 2.49 0.37
C PHE A 173 -10.97 2.28 -0.34
N VAL A 174 -10.84 2.94 -1.49
CA VAL A 174 -9.66 2.86 -2.34
C VAL A 174 -8.89 4.15 -2.23
N THR A 175 -7.57 4.05 -2.01
CA THR A 175 -6.67 5.20 -1.97
C THR A 175 -5.58 5.06 -3.00
N PHE A 176 -5.15 6.19 -3.56
CA PHE A 176 -3.88 6.23 -4.28
C PHE A 176 -2.74 6.26 -3.25
N SER A 177 -1.76 5.38 -3.38
CA SER A 177 -0.59 5.28 -2.49
C SER A 177 0.26 6.57 -2.43
N GLY A 178 0.04 7.49 -3.38
CA GLY A 178 0.80 8.72 -3.52
C GLY A 178 2.02 8.58 -4.42
N HIS A 179 2.29 7.38 -4.96
CA HIS A 179 3.43 7.17 -5.84
C HIS A 179 3.17 6.20 -7.00
N ARG A 180 2.88 4.92 -6.73
CA ARG A 180 3.04 3.85 -7.76
C ARG A 180 1.90 2.84 -7.82
N GLY A 181 0.82 3.11 -7.10
CA GLY A 181 -0.18 2.07 -6.86
C GLY A 181 -1.37 2.54 -6.06
N PHE A 182 -2.23 1.59 -5.74
CA PHE A 182 -3.46 1.80 -4.99
C PHE A 182 -3.50 0.89 -3.77
N HIS A 183 -4.13 1.35 -2.70
CA HIS A 183 -4.50 0.49 -1.59
C HIS A 183 -6.02 0.33 -1.57
N VAL A 184 -6.49 -0.91 -1.41
CA VAL A 184 -7.90 -1.22 -1.12
C VAL A 184 -7.98 -1.61 0.35
N HIS A 185 -8.72 -0.82 1.12
CA HIS A 185 -8.98 -1.07 2.52
C HIS A 185 -10.41 -1.58 2.69
N VAL A 186 -10.56 -2.68 3.41
CA VAL A 186 -11.85 -3.27 3.77
C VAL A 186 -12.01 -3.16 5.29
N GLU A 187 -12.96 -2.33 5.72
CA GLU A 187 -13.34 -2.11 7.11
C GLU A 187 -14.67 -2.83 7.44
N SER A 188 -14.66 -4.17 7.37
CA SER A 188 -15.83 -5.00 7.68
C SER A 188 -15.60 -5.88 8.92
N GLU A 189 -16.63 -6.02 9.75
CA GLU A 189 -16.61 -6.96 10.90
C GLU A 189 -16.36 -8.40 10.43
N ALA A 190 -16.81 -8.77 9.22
CA ALA A 190 -16.66 -10.12 8.67
C ALA A 190 -15.19 -10.55 8.49
N VAL A 191 -14.29 -9.58 8.26
CA VAL A 191 -12.86 -9.84 8.04
C VAL A 191 -11.97 -9.36 9.18
N ARG A 192 -12.54 -8.63 10.15
CA ARG A 192 -11.79 -7.95 11.22
C ARG A 192 -10.98 -8.90 12.08
N GLU A 193 -11.57 -10.03 12.45
CA GLU A 193 -10.94 -11.03 13.31
C GLU A 193 -10.12 -12.07 12.54
N LEU A 194 -10.04 -11.98 11.21
CA LEU A 194 -9.28 -12.95 10.41
C LEU A 194 -7.80 -12.93 10.83
N GLY A 195 -7.31 -14.12 11.16
CA GLY A 195 -5.89 -14.38 11.38
C GLY A 195 -5.09 -14.36 10.08
N GLN A 196 -3.78 -14.54 10.20
CA GLN A 196 -2.86 -14.52 9.07
C GLN A 196 -3.21 -15.56 7.99
N ASP A 197 -3.61 -16.77 8.39
CA ASP A 197 -3.92 -17.85 7.45
C ASP A 197 -5.19 -17.54 6.65
N GLY A 198 -6.26 -17.10 7.29
CA GLY A 198 -7.49 -16.71 6.58
C GLY A 198 -7.26 -15.57 5.58
N ARG A 199 -6.41 -14.59 5.94
CA ARG A 199 -6.02 -13.51 5.01
C ARG A 199 -5.19 -14.01 3.85
N ARG A 200 -4.33 -15.02 4.07
CA ARG A 200 -3.56 -15.68 3.02
C ARG A 200 -4.47 -16.40 2.04
N GLU A 201 -5.46 -17.16 2.52
CA GLU A 201 -6.41 -17.86 1.65
C GLU A 201 -7.19 -16.88 0.75
N ILE A 202 -7.61 -15.72 1.28
CA ILE A 202 -8.23 -14.67 0.46
C ILE A 202 -7.26 -14.13 -0.59
N ALA A 203 -6.01 -13.84 -0.20
CA ALA A 203 -4.99 -13.37 -1.13
C ALA A 203 -4.64 -14.43 -2.20
N ASP A 204 -4.70 -15.71 -1.88
CA ASP A 204 -4.47 -16.81 -2.82
C ASP A 204 -5.64 -16.95 -3.79
N TYR A 205 -6.88 -16.84 -3.30
CA TYR A 205 -8.09 -16.83 -4.12
C TYR A 205 -8.05 -15.70 -5.17
N VAL A 206 -7.80 -14.47 -4.72
CA VAL A 206 -7.73 -13.27 -5.60
C VAL A 206 -6.65 -13.43 -6.68
N ARG A 207 -5.53 -14.09 -6.35
CA ARG A 207 -4.43 -14.34 -7.29
C ARG A 207 -4.66 -15.56 -8.19
N GLY A 208 -5.76 -16.30 -7.98
CA GLY A 208 -6.05 -17.54 -8.69
C GLY A 208 -5.06 -18.67 -8.38
N LEU A 209 -4.40 -18.64 -7.22
CA LEU A 209 -3.48 -19.69 -6.82
C LEU A 209 -4.27 -20.96 -6.44
N GLY A 210 -3.80 -22.11 -6.92
CA GLY A 210 -4.47 -23.40 -6.69
C GLY A 210 -5.61 -23.71 -7.67
N LEU A 211 -5.88 -22.83 -8.64
CA LEU A 211 -6.83 -23.11 -9.73
C LEU A 211 -6.26 -24.15 -10.69
N ASP A 212 -6.91 -25.30 -10.80
CA ASP A 212 -6.63 -26.28 -11.85
C ASP A 212 -7.69 -26.16 -12.97
N LEU A 213 -7.26 -25.56 -14.08
CA LEU A 213 -8.06 -25.34 -15.28
C LEU A 213 -8.68 -26.61 -15.86
N LYS A 214 -8.12 -27.80 -15.57
CA LYS A 214 -8.68 -29.07 -16.02
C LYS A 214 -10.05 -29.36 -15.41
N PHE A 215 -10.32 -28.86 -14.21
CA PHE A 215 -11.63 -29.00 -13.56
C PHE A 215 -12.61 -27.89 -13.97
N MET A 216 -12.11 -26.77 -14.50
CA MET A 216 -12.95 -25.64 -14.91
C MET A 216 -13.34 -25.68 -16.39
N LEU A 217 -12.51 -26.29 -17.25
CA LEU A 217 -12.81 -26.46 -18.66
C LEU A 217 -13.58 -27.76 -18.88
N VAL A 218 -14.88 -27.66 -19.14
CA VAL A 218 -15.67 -28.77 -19.67
C VAL A 218 -15.07 -29.14 -21.03
N LYS A 219 -14.56 -30.37 -21.19
CA LYS A 219 -14.16 -30.89 -22.51
C LYS A 219 -15.33 -30.72 -23.47
N ALA A 220 -15.16 -29.84 -24.48
CA ALA A 220 -16.07 -29.79 -25.60
C ALA A 220 -16.15 -31.20 -26.20
N ARG A 221 -17.33 -31.82 -26.15
CA ARG A 221 -17.58 -33.08 -26.86
C ARG A 221 -17.51 -32.76 -28.34
N GLY A 222 -16.45 -33.22 -28.99
CA GLY A 222 -16.33 -33.25 -30.45
C GLY A 222 -17.32 -34.22 -31.07
#